data_AF-D3RZC9-F1
#
_entry.id   AF-D3RZC9-F1
#
_cell.length_a   1.000
_cell.length_b   1.000
_cell.length_c   1.000
_cell.angle_alpha   90.00
_cell.angle_beta   90.00
_cell.angle_gamma   90.00
#
_symmetry.space_group_name_H-M   'P 1'
#
loop_
_entity.id
_entity.type
_entity.pdbx_description
1 polymer ?
#
loop_
_entity_poly.entity_id
_entity_poly.type
_entity_poly.pdbx_seq_one_letter_code
_entity_poly.pdbx_strand_id
1 'polypeptide(L)'
;MRSVALSIIVVCIALSVATLGTWAVFYDEEVSEGNYIEASTLDIHLENHDEDADQQWLVLNSYPGTDEDNPGQSNWMGSGQIKIFNDGSLRGDHLEIAFEFRCYEDDDGDVFNSAVYPYDFTYNSSKHRIGPESDTNQSGIGYWLKEIKLVKLNYGLSSNRMGTYNLLNDLCSADGDPECTMNDLANSVIVLPADYTPLVGGSEYGLIQMDFEMPDTGQPQNDWQGDVCEMIVHVALAQDSSQQVLSPGGVTVNLPSS
;
A
#
# COMPACT_ATOMS: atom_id res chain seq x y z
N MET A 1 -63.94 -1.57 7.01
CA MET A 1 -62.87 -2.49 7.48
C MET A 1 -61.79 -2.75 6.43
N ARG A 2 -62.10 -2.85 5.12
CA ARG A 2 -61.08 -3.06 4.07
C ARG A 2 -60.05 -1.91 3.92
N SER A 3 -60.41 -0.66 4.22
CA SER A 3 -59.48 0.47 4.14
C SER A 3 -58.45 0.50 5.28
N VAL A 4 -58.85 0.11 6.49
CA VAL A 4 -57.97 0.11 7.68
C VAL A 4 -56.88 -0.95 7.55
N ALA A 5 -57.21 -2.12 7.01
CA ALA A 5 -56.22 -3.18 6.77
C ALA A 5 -55.17 -2.76 5.74
N LEU A 6 -55.57 -2.03 4.69
CA LEU A 6 -54.63 -1.54 3.68
C LEU A 6 -53.66 -0.50 4.25
N SER A 7 -54.15 0.39 5.12
CA SER A 7 -53.32 1.40 5.78
C SER A 7 -52.25 0.79 6.70
N ILE A 8 -52.59 -0.27 7.44
CA ILE A 8 -51.62 -0.96 8.31
C ILE A 8 -50.54 -1.66 7.48
N ILE A 9 -50.91 -2.31 6.37
CA ILE A 9 -49.95 -2.96 5.48
C ILE A 9 -48.99 -1.94 4.86
N VAL A 10 -49.49 -0.77 4.42
CA VAL A 10 -48.64 0.28 3.85
C VAL A 10 -47.67 0.85 4.89
N VAL A 11 -48.10 1.03 6.15
CA VAL A 11 -47.22 1.48 7.24
C VAL A 11 -46.16 0.43 7.58
N CYS A 12 -46.53 -0.86 7.65
CA CYS A 12 -45.57 -1.93 7.86
C CYS A 12 -44.54 -2.04 6.73
N ILE A 13 -44.98 -1.88 5.47
CA ILE A 13 -44.07 -1.87 4.30
C ILE A 13 -43.13 -0.66 4.38
N ALA A 14 -43.65 0.54 4.65
CA ALA A 14 -42.83 1.74 4.77
C ALA A 14 -41.79 1.63 5.90
N LEU A 15 -42.15 1.04 7.04
CA LEU A 15 -41.22 0.79 8.15
C LEU A 15 -40.18 -0.27 7.79
N SER A 16 -40.55 -1.34 7.09
CA SER A 16 -39.59 -2.36 6.65
C SER A 16 -38.61 -1.85 5.59
N VAL A 17 -39.03 -0.93 4.72
CA VAL A 17 -38.15 -0.29 3.73
C VAL A 17 -37.24 0.75 4.42
N ALA A 18 -37.70 1.42 5.47
CA ALA A 18 -36.87 2.34 6.27
C ALA A 18 -35.82 1.61 7.13
N THR A 19 -36.09 0.39 7.60
CA THR A 19 -35.08 -0.41 8.34
C THR A 19 -34.07 -1.11 7.42
N LEU A 20 -34.39 -1.26 6.14
CA LEU A 20 -33.44 -1.73 5.11
C LEU A 20 -32.72 -0.57 4.40
N GLY A 21 -33.09 0.67 4.71
CA GLY A 21 -32.52 1.87 4.13
C GLY A 21 -31.37 2.40 4.98
N THR A 22 -30.27 2.73 4.30
CA THR A 22 -29.09 3.46 4.80
C THR A 22 -28.13 2.71 5.72
N TRP A 23 -27.69 1.53 5.30
CA TRP A 23 -26.26 1.23 5.42
C TRP A 23 -25.59 1.90 4.21
N ALA A 24 -25.34 3.21 4.33
CA ALA A 24 -24.47 3.87 3.38
C ALA A 24 -23.05 3.43 3.75
N VAL A 25 -22.46 2.58 2.90
CA VAL A 25 -21.04 2.29 2.97
C VAL A 25 -20.37 3.49 2.32
N PHE A 26 -19.87 4.40 3.16
CA PHE A 26 -18.95 5.44 2.72
C PHE A 26 -17.58 4.78 2.69
N TYR A 27 -16.98 4.75 1.51
CA TYR A 27 -15.68 4.18 1.27
C TYR A 27 -14.84 5.24 0.58
N ASP A 28 -13.63 5.39 1.08
CA ASP A 28 -12.63 6.30 0.55
C ASP A 28 -11.40 5.45 0.22
N GLU A 29 -11.04 5.39 -1.06
CA GLU A 29 -9.84 4.74 -1.58
C GLU A 29 -8.97 5.83 -2.19
N GLU A 30 -7.99 6.30 -1.43
CA GLU A 30 -7.02 7.23 -1.99
C GLU A 30 -5.97 6.44 -2.78
N VAL A 31 -6.16 6.42 -4.10
CA VAL A 31 -5.07 6.23 -5.07
C VAL A 31 -4.76 7.63 -5.56
N SER A 32 -3.56 8.12 -5.29
CA SER A 32 -3.24 9.51 -5.59
C SER A 32 -3.31 9.75 -7.12
N GLU A 33 -4.36 10.48 -7.50
CA GLU A 33 -4.43 11.48 -8.57
C GLU A 33 -5.86 12.12 -8.63
N GLY A 34 -6.01 13.34 -8.09
CA GLY A 34 -6.83 14.42 -8.68
C GLY A 34 -8.39 14.42 -8.60
N ASN A 35 -8.96 14.73 -7.43
CA ASN A 35 -10.29 15.30 -7.09
C ASN A 35 -11.59 14.49 -7.35
N TYR A 36 -12.33 14.16 -6.27
CA TYR A 36 -13.79 13.97 -6.29
C TYR A 36 -14.51 14.53 -5.04
N ILE A 37 -15.84 14.68 -5.15
CA ILE A 37 -16.74 15.29 -4.17
C ILE A 37 -17.39 14.19 -3.32
N GLU A 38 -17.23 14.20 -1.99
CA GLU A 38 -18.03 13.32 -1.13
C GLU A 38 -18.36 13.93 0.25
N ALA A 39 -19.51 13.52 0.82
CA ALA A 39 -20.15 14.19 1.94
C ALA A 39 -19.45 13.93 3.30
N SER A 40 -18.34 14.63 3.56
CA SER A 40 -17.81 15.10 4.86
C SER A 40 -17.78 14.13 6.06
N THR A 41 -17.91 12.81 5.88
CA THR A 41 -18.03 11.86 7.00
C THR A 41 -16.79 10.99 7.20
N LEU A 42 -16.09 10.60 6.15
CA LEU A 42 -14.76 9.96 6.18
C LEU A 42 -13.92 10.65 5.10
N ASP A 43 -12.68 10.99 5.45
CA ASP A 43 -11.70 11.60 4.54
C ASP A 43 -10.33 11.25 5.11
N ILE A 44 -9.66 10.31 4.44
CA ILE A 44 -8.30 9.89 4.77
C ILE A 44 -7.44 10.34 3.62
N HIS A 45 -6.32 11.01 3.90
CA HIS A 45 -5.33 11.29 2.86
C HIS A 45 -3.95 10.86 3.30
N LEU A 46 -3.09 10.63 2.31
CA LEU A 46 -1.70 10.22 2.49
C LEU A 46 -0.79 11.42 2.19
N GLU A 47 0.32 11.54 2.92
CA GLU A 47 1.43 12.46 2.57
C GLU A 47 2.79 11.74 2.69
N ASN A 48 3.70 11.97 1.74
CA ASN A 48 5.10 11.54 1.84
C ASN A 48 6.04 12.73 2.05
N HIS A 49 6.16 13.22 3.29
CA HIS A 49 7.01 14.37 3.67
C HIS A 49 6.74 15.73 2.98
N ASP A 50 5.99 15.76 1.86
CA ASP A 50 5.51 16.89 1.04
C ASP A 50 3.96 16.86 0.92
N GLU A 51 3.32 17.84 0.24
CA GLU A 51 1.85 17.96 0.05
C GLU A 51 1.22 16.84 -0.82
N ASP A 52 2.02 15.91 -1.34
CA ASP A 52 1.56 14.80 -2.17
C ASP A 52 2.07 13.47 -1.63
N ALA A 53 1.26 12.43 -1.75
CA ALA A 53 1.66 11.05 -1.50
C ALA A 53 1.70 10.21 -2.77
N ASP A 54 1.60 10.83 -3.93
CA ASP A 54 2.22 10.30 -5.13
C ASP A 54 3.66 9.89 -4.74
N GLN A 55 4.04 8.62 -4.93
CA GLN A 55 5.43 8.13 -4.85
C GLN A 55 5.98 7.77 -3.46
N GLN A 56 5.37 6.80 -2.80
CA GLN A 56 5.62 6.55 -1.38
C GLN A 56 6.89 5.76 -1.07
N TRP A 57 7.33 4.88 -1.99
CA TRP A 57 8.64 4.24 -1.92
C TRP A 57 9.18 3.87 -3.29
N LEU A 58 10.47 4.12 -3.45
CA LEU A 58 11.22 3.77 -4.64
C LEU A 58 12.39 2.87 -4.27
N VAL A 59 12.50 1.73 -4.96
CA VAL A 59 13.67 0.85 -4.89
C VAL A 59 14.42 0.94 -6.23
N LEU A 60 15.44 1.80 -6.31
CA LEU A 60 16.34 1.90 -7.47
C LEU A 60 17.72 1.32 -7.16
N ASN A 61 18.40 0.81 -8.20
CA ASN A 61 19.80 0.39 -8.14
C ASN A 61 20.11 -0.54 -6.97
N SER A 62 19.14 -1.40 -6.66
CA SER A 62 19.25 -2.34 -5.57
C SER A 62 20.08 -3.54 -6.03
N TYR A 63 21.03 -3.98 -5.18
CA TYR A 63 21.88 -5.13 -5.43
C TYR A 63 22.01 -5.96 -4.14
N PRO A 64 22.14 -7.30 -4.25
CA PRO A 64 22.29 -8.16 -3.07
C PRO A 64 23.58 -7.86 -2.30
N GLY A 65 23.50 -7.88 -0.98
CA GLY A 65 24.67 -7.72 -0.12
C GLY A 65 25.27 -6.32 -0.22
N THR A 66 24.83 -5.43 0.66
CA THR A 66 25.49 -4.14 0.85
C THR A 66 26.85 -4.37 1.52
N ASP A 67 27.89 -3.91 0.84
CA ASP A 67 29.29 -4.27 1.06
C ASP A 67 29.85 -3.65 2.36
N GLU A 68 30.39 -4.48 3.26
CA GLU A 68 31.17 -4.03 4.43
C GLU A 68 32.38 -3.16 4.01
N ASP A 69 32.86 -3.29 2.77
CA ASP A 69 33.97 -2.50 2.21
C ASP A 69 33.55 -1.13 1.64
N ASN A 70 32.24 -0.78 1.64
CA ASN A 70 31.72 0.54 1.26
C ASN A 70 30.93 1.21 2.41
N PRO A 71 31.61 1.82 3.40
CA PRO A 71 31.03 2.29 4.66
C PRO A 71 30.13 3.56 4.55
N GLY A 72 29.56 3.83 3.39
CA GLY A 72 28.63 4.93 3.12
C GLY A 72 27.23 4.49 2.68
N GLN A 73 27.00 3.20 2.45
CA GLN A 73 25.69 2.65 2.10
C GLN A 73 25.33 1.63 3.18
N SER A 74 24.34 1.95 4.02
CA SER A 74 23.95 1.06 5.12
C SER A 74 23.49 -0.30 4.59
N ASN A 75 23.53 -1.32 5.46
CA ASN A 75 22.91 -2.65 5.26
C ASN A 75 21.38 -2.61 4.97
N TRP A 76 20.85 -1.42 4.74
CA TRP A 76 19.45 -1.02 4.70
C TRP A 76 19.32 -0.32 3.35
N MET A 77 18.62 -0.96 2.42
CA MET A 77 18.59 -0.54 1.02
C MET A 77 17.51 0.50 0.73
N GLY A 78 16.64 0.76 1.70
CA GLY A 78 15.72 1.88 1.71
C GLY A 78 15.06 2.04 3.08
N SER A 79 14.78 3.28 3.44
CA SER A 79 13.89 3.65 4.55
C SER A 79 12.98 4.75 4.06
N GLY A 80 11.69 4.65 4.34
CA GLY A 80 10.76 5.75 4.04
C GLY A 80 9.64 5.81 5.05
N GLN A 81 8.86 6.89 4.96
CA GLN A 81 7.79 7.16 5.89
C GLN A 81 6.56 7.66 5.13
N ILE A 82 5.41 7.02 5.35
CA ILE A 82 4.12 7.56 4.93
C ILE A 82 3.41 8.12 6.14
N LYS A 83 2.85 9.31 5.99
CA LYS A 83 1.86 9.83 6.93
C LYS A 83 0.45 9.55 6.43
N ILE A 84 -0.41 9.14 7.34
CA ILE A 84 -1.85 8.93 7.12
C ILE A 84 -2.61 9.92 7.99
N PHE A 85 -3.39 10.79 7.38
CA PHE A 85 -4.21 11.77 8.07
C PHE A 85 -5.66 11.35 8.06
N ASN A 86 -6.42 11.80 9.06
CA ASN A 86 -7.87 11.71 9.07
C ASN A 86 -8.44 13.12 9.14
N ASP A 87 -8.80 13.65 7.98
CA ASP A 87 -9.44 14.96 7.82
C ASP A 87 -10.95 14.88 7.91
N GLY A 88 -11.48 13.65 7.96
CA GLY A 88 -12.88 13.35 8.14
C GLY A 88 -13.43 13.85 9.47
N SER A 89 -14.77 13.80 9.59
CA SER A 89 -15.47 14.13 10.84
C SER A 89 -15.71 12.92 11.75
N LEU A 90 -15.40 11.70 11.26
CA LEU A 90 -15.51 10.45 12.00
C LEU A 90 -14.17 9.74 12.08
N ARG A 91 -13.91 9.11 13.23
CA ARG A 91 -12.68 8.35 13.47
C ARG A 91 -12.69 6.96 12.85
N GLY A 92 -13.85 6.43 12.45
CA GLY A 92 -14.03 5.03 12.04
C GLY A 92 -13.74 4.02 13.15
N ASP A 93 -13.97 2.74 12.84
CA ASP A 93 -13.76 1.60 13.73
C ASP A 93 -12.35 1.02 13.59
N HIS A 94 -11.79 0.93 12.39
CA HIS A 94 -10.44 0.42 12.18
C HIS A 94 -9.84 0.94 10.87
N LEU A 95 -8.52 0.99 10.81
CA LEU A 95 -7.78 1.40 9.62
C LEU A 95 -7.28 0.15 8.90
N GLU A 96 -7.49 0.07 7.59
CA GLU A 96 -6.96 -0.97 6.73
C GLU A 96 -5.84 -0.40 5.86
N ILE A 97 -4.76 -1.16 5.69
CA ILE A 97 -3.61 -0.80 4.85
C ILE A 97 -3.30 -1.98 3.93
N ALA A 98 -3.20 -1.74 2.63
CA ALA A 98 -2.79 -2.72 1.64
C ALA A 98 -1.69 -2.14 0.74
N PHE A 99 -0.87 -3.01 0.15
CA PHE A 99 0.23 -2.61 -0.71
C PHE A 99 0.06 -3.25 -2.09
N GLU A 100 0.16 -2.43 -3.13
CA GLU A 100 0.21 -2.86 -4.53
C GLU A 100 1.61 -2.60 -5.07
N PHE A 101 2.10 -3.52 -5.88
CA PHE A 101 3.38 -3.36 -6.58
C PHE A 101 3.14 -3.32 -8.09
N ARG A 102 3.62 -2.25 -8.73
CA ARG A 102 3.68 -2.15 -10.20
C ARG A 102 5.13 -2.28 -10.62
N CYS A 103 5.45 -3.44 -11.14
CA CYS A 103 6.81 -3.81 -11.51
C CYS A 103 7.00 -3.75 -13.01
N TYR A 104 8.18 -3.32 -13.42
CA TYR A 104 8.59 -3.11 -14.79
C TYR A 104 9.87 -3.90 -15.00
N GLU A 105 9.80 -4.84 -15.92
CA GLU A 105 10.97 -5.61 -16.34
C GLU A 105 11.84 -4.71 -17.23
N ASP A 106 13.04 -4.33 -16.80
CA ASP A 106 13.87 -3.36 -17.55
C ASP A 106 15.36 -3.67 -17.47
N ASP A 107 16.14 -3.20 -18.44
CA ASP A 107 17.56 -3.57 -18.56
C ASP A 107 18.54 -2.66 -17.82
N ASP A 108 18.14 -1.43 -17.54
CA ASP A 108 19.01 -0.42 -16.95
C ASP A 108 18.35 0.38 -15.81
N GLY A 109 17.08 0.12 -15.51
CA GLY A 109 16.31 0.75 -14.45
C GLY A 109 15.83 2.16 -14.78
N ASP A 110 15.95 2.61 -16.04
CA ASP A 110 15.58 3.95 -16.48
C ASP A 110 14.20 3.96 -17.18
N VAL A 111 13.15 3.45 -16.55
CA VAL A 111 11.79 3.43 -17.13
C VAL A 111 10.97 4.71 -16.92
N PHE A 112 11.49 5.69 -16.17
CA PHE A 112 10.74 6.87 -15.72
C PHE A 112 11.24 8.19 -16.32
N ASN A 113 10.44 9.25 -16.25
CA ASN A 113 10.75 10.54 -16.90
C ASN A 113 11.94 11.28 -16.27
N SER A 114 12.03 11.30 -14.93
CA SER A 114 13.09 12.01 -14.21
C SER A 114 13.74 11.12 -13.16
N ALA A 115 15.07 10.96 -13.25
CA ALA A 115 15.90 10.34 -12.21
C ALA A 115 16.38 11.34 -11.14
N VAL A 116 15.84 12.56 -11.12
CA VAL A 116 16.25 13.65 -10.21
C VAL A 116 15.06 14.07 -9.36
N TYR A 117 15.25 14.11 -8.04
CA TYR A 117 14.22 14.48 -7.06
C TYR A 117 13.65 15.91 -7.28
N PRO A 118 12.33 16.13 -7.17
CA PRO A 118 11.29 15.10 -6.99
C PRO A 118 11.19 14.25 -8.26
N TYR A 119 11.19 12.93 -8.10
CA TYR A 119 11.15 11.99 -9.21
C TYR A 119 9.83 12.15 -9.98
N ASP A 120 9.85 11.93 -11.28
CA ASP A 120 8.64 11.85 -12.10
C ASP A 120 8.48 10.40 -12.53
N PHE A 121 7.69 9.65 -11.76
CA PHE A 121 7.41 8.22 -12.00
C PHE A 121 6.34 7.97 -13.05
N THR A 122 5.98 8.99 -13.84
CA THR A 122 5.20 8.73 -15.03
C THR A 122 6.00 7.77 -15.91
N TYR A 123 5.47 6.56 -16.08
CA TYR A 123 6.08 5.52 -16.89
C TYR A 123 6.36 6.04 -18.31
N ASN A 124 7.62 5.93 -18.73
CA ASN A 124 8.07 6.35 -20.04
C ASN A 124 8.39 5.13 -20.90
N SER A 125 7.39 4.70 -21.67
CA SER A 125 7.52 3.56 -22.57
C SER A 125 8.61 3.70 -23.64
N SER A 126 9.14 4.91 -23.88
CA SER A 126 10.25 5.11 -24.84
C SER A 126 11.61 4.77 -24.27
N LYS A 127 11.73 4.70 -22.94
CA LYS A 127 12.97 4.31 -22.27
C LYS A 127 13.02 2.83 -21.90
N HIS A 128 11.85 2.20 -21.75
CA HIS A 128 11.71 0.77 -21.46
C HIS A 128 12.45 -0.11 -22.47
N ARG A 129 13.34 -0.97 -21.98
CA ARG A 129 14.21 -1.83 -22.79
C ARG A 129 14.17 -3.27 -22.32
N ILE A 130 14.27 -4.18 -23.28
CA ILE A 130 14.43 -5.61 -22.99
C ILE A 130 15.90 -5.88 -22.70
N GLY A 131 16.21 -6.39 -21.52
CA GLY A 131 17.58 -6.67 -21.13
C GLY A 131 18.22 -7.85 -21.85
N PRO A 132 19.54 -7.82 -22.06
CA PRO A 132 20.27 -8.92 -22.69
C PRO A 132 20.36 -10.17 -21.79
N GLU A 133 20.25 -9.98 -20.47
CA GLU A 133 20.33 -11.04 -19.44
C GLU A 133 19.03 -11.21 -18.64
N SER A 134 18.05 -10.32 -18.82
CA SER A 134 16.70 -10.48 -18.28
C SER A 134 16.15 -11.81 -18.80
N ASP A 135 16.09 -12.78 -17.89
CA ASP A 135 15.56 -14.12 -18.05
C ASP A 135 16.20 -15.04 -19.08
N THR A 136 17.08 -15.93 -18.58
CA THR A 136 17.34 -17.17 -19.30
C THR A 136 16.12 -18.09 -19.42
N ASN A 137 14.95 -17.79 -18.78
CA ASN A 137 13.66 -18.50 -19.02
C ASN A 137 12.37 -17.97 -18.30
N GLN A 138 12.26 -16.79 -17.65
CA GLN A 138 11.13 -16.50 -16.71
C GLN A 138 10.24 -15.24 -16.88
N SER A 139 9.89 -14.79 -18.08
CA SER A 139 8.64 -14.00 -18.29
C SER A 139 8.37 -12.78 -17.37
N GLY A 140 9.39 -12.01 -16.98
CA GLY A 140 9.25 -10.77 -16.17
C GLY A 140 10.04 -10.85 -14.87
N ILE A 141 9.64 -10.08 -13.85
CA ILE A 141 10.42 -9.88 -12.59
C ILE A 141 10.55 -11.13 -11.67
N GLY A 142 10.21 -12.32 -12.19
CA GLY A 142 10.12 -13.62 -11.53
C GLY A 142 9.78 -13.59 -10.04
N TYR A 143 10.75 -13.92 -9.19
CA TYR A 143 10.59 -13.99 -7.73
C TYR A 143 11.23 -12.80 -7.00
N TRP A 144 11.54 -11.71 -7.70
CA TRP A 144 12.27 -10.58 -7.13
C TRP A 144 11.68 -10.08 -5.82
N LEU A 145 10.36 -9.86 -5.74
CA LEU A 145 9.69 -9.41 -4.50
C LEU A 145 9.74 -10.42 -3.34
N LYS A 146 9.98 -11.71 -3.60
CA LYS A 146 10.24 -12.71 -2.55
C LYS A 146 11.67 -12.66 -2.04
N GLU A 147 12.60 -12.11 -2.80
CA GLU A 147 13.99 -11.95 -2.36
C GLU A 147 14.18 -10.67 -1.54
N ILE A 148 13.26 -9.70 -1.61
CA ILE A 148 13.30 -8.48 -0.80
C ILE A 148 12.69 -8.75 0.58
N LYS A 149 13.53 -8.79 1.61
CA LYS A 149 13.12 -9.05 2.99
C LYS A 149 12.74 -7.77 3.71
N LEU A 150 11.59 -7.79 4.37
CA LEU A 150 11.18 -6.77 5.31
C LEU A 150 11.89 -6.98 6.64
N VAL A 151 12.72 -6.01 7.02
CA VAL A 151 13.45 -6.01 8.31
C VAL A 151 12.62 -5.33 9.38
N LYS A 152 11.88 -4.29 8.99
CA LYS A 152 11.01 -3.53 9.88
C LYS A 152 9.79 -3.06 9.10
N LEU A 153 8.61 -3.24 9.69
CA LEU A 153 7.40 -2.56 9.24
C LEU A 153 6.58 -2.20 10.47
N ASN A 154 6.50 -0.92 10.76
CA ASN A 154 5.89 -0.39 11.96
C ASN A 154 4.89 0.69 11.65
N TYR A 155 3.84 0.77 12.46
CA TYR A 155 2.89 1.87 12.46
C TYR A 155 2.91 2.58 13.80
N GLY A 156 2.99 3.92 13.79
CA GLY A 156 2.93 4.74 14.99
C GLY A 156 2.01 5.93 14.82
N LEU A 157 1.49 6.47 15.92
CA LEU A 157 0.74 7.72 15.90
C LEU A 157 1.64 8.87 16.32
N SER A 158 1.54 10.02 15.65
CA SER A 158 2.37 11.19 15.95
C SER A 158 2.16 11.76 17.36
N SER A 159 0.98 11.55 17.94
CA SER A 159 0.69 11.93 19.33
C SER A 159 1.35 11.01 20.37
N ASN A 160 1.84 9.84 19.97
CA ASN A 160 2.31 8.75 20.84
C ASN A 160 1.26 8.26 21.86
N ARG A 161 -0.03 8.45 21.59
CA ARG A 161 -1.11 7.95 22.46
C ARG A 161 -1.14 6.42 22.58
N MET A 162 -0.63 5.74 21.55
CA MET A 162 -0.40 4.28 21.53
C MET A 162 1.08 3.99 21.33
N GLY A 163 1.55 2.85 21.82
CA GLY A 163 2.88 2.34 21.46
C GLY A 163 2.92 1.93 19.99
N THR A 164 4.10 1.90 19.37
CA THR A 164 4.27 1.47 17.98
C THR A 164 3.72 0.07 17.76
N TYR A 165 2.89 -0.10 16.73
CA TYR A 165 2.39 -1.40 16.28
C TYR A 165 3.41 -2.02 15.32
N ASN A 166 3.87 -3.24 15.61
CA ASN A 166 4.73 -3.99 14.71
C ASN A 166 3.87 -4.76 13.72
N LEU A 167 3.88 -4.33 12.46
CA LEU A 167 3.04 -4.87 11.40
C LEU A 167 3.59 -6.20 10.85
N LEU A 168 4.87 -6.52 11.06
CA LEU A 168 5.47 -7.75 10.53
C LEU A 168 4.89 -9.02 11.14
N ASN A 169 4.48 -8.99 12.41
CA ASN A 169 4.05 -10.20 13.13
C ASN A 169 2.89 -10.93 12.44
N ASP A 170 2.05 -10.21 11.70
CA ASP A 170 0.86 -10.73 11.03
C ASP A 170 1.08 -10.96 9.52
N LEU A 171 2.26 -10.65 8.98
CA LEU A 171 2.56 -10.66 7.54
C LEU A 171 3.36 -11.88 7.06
N CYS A 172 4.30 -12.40 7.87
CA CYS A 172 5.35 -13.34 7.44
C CYS A 172 4.89 -14.79 7.13
N SER A 173 3.67 -14.97 6.67
CA SER A 173 3.12 -16.26 6.24
C SER A 173 2.00 -16.11 5.20
N ALA A 174 1.85 -14.92 4.62
CA ALA A 174 0.75 -14.61 3.72
C ALA A 174 0.85 -15.44 2.43
N ASP A 175 2.05 -15.72 1.95
CA ASP A 175 2.29 -16.54 0.76
C ASP A 175 2.64 -18.01 1.06
N GLY A 176 2.65 -18.40 2.34
CA GLY A 176 2.89 -19.76 2.80
C GLY A 176 4.36 -20.11 3.09
N ASP A 177 5.29 -19.16 2.99
CA ASP A 177 6.67 -19.32 3.45
C ASP A 177 6.92 -18.63 4.82
N PRO A 178 8.07 -18.85 5.50
CA PRO A 178 8.33 -18.29 6.83
C PRO A 178 9.02 -16.92 6.80
N GLU A 179 9.33 -16.39 5.62
CA GLU A 179 10.03 -15.12 5.47
C GLU A 179 9.01 -13.98 5.41
N CYS A 180 9.44 -12.77 5.77
CA CYS A 180 8.61 -11.58 5.63
C CYS A 180 9.12 -10.83 4.41
N THR A 181 8.44 -10.95 3.28
CA THR A 181 8.93 -10.40 2.01
C THR A 181 8.02 -9.30 1.49
N MET A 182 8.47 -8.54 0.48
CA MET A 182 7.60 -7.61 -0.24
C MET A 182 6.43 -8.35 -0.91
N ASN A 183 6.62 -9.61 -1.30
CA ASN A 183 5.53 -10.44 -1.81
C ASN A 183 4.46 -10.73 -0.74
N ASP A 184 4.83 -10.97 0.52
CA ASP A 184 3.84 -11.12 1.59
C ASP A 184 3.03 -9.84 1.81
N LEU A 185 3.70 -8.70 1.72
CA LEU A 185 3.09 -7.39 1.84
C LEU A 185 2.05 -7.15 0.74
N ALA A 186 2.37 -7.52 -0.50
CA ALA A 186 1.47 -7.45 -1.64
C ALA A 186 0.21 -8.33 -1.46
N ASN A 187 0.36 -9.46 -0.77
CA ASN A 187 -0.69 -10.46 -0.59
C ASN A 187 -1.51 -10.27 0.70
N SER A 188 -1.32 -9.15 1.41
CA SER A 188 -1.92 -8.92 2.73
C SER A 188 -2.76 -7.65 2.80
N VAL A 189 -3.73 -7.67 3.72
CA VAL A 189 -4.41 -6.47 4.22
C VAL A 189 -4.10 -6.39 5.71
N ILE A 190 -3.51 -5.29 6.14
CA ILE A 190 -3.15 -5.03 7.51
C ILE A 190 -4.30 -4.27 8.15
N VAL A 191 -4.94 -4.89 9.15
CA VAL A 191 -6.04 -4.27 9.89
C VAL A 191 -5.53 -3.77 11.24
N LEU A 192 -5.50 -2.45 11.40
CA LEU A 192 -5.11 -1.80 12.64
C LEU A 192 -6.32 -1.62 13.56
N PRO A 193 -6.20 -1.92 14.86
CA PRO A 193 -7.29 -1.68 15.82
C PRO A 193 -7.75 -0.22 15.83
N ALA A 194 -9.00 0.04 16.25
CA ALA A 194 -9.57 1.39 16.40
C ALA A 194 -8.66 2.40 17.10
N ASP A 195 -7.94 1.92 18.11
CA ASP A 195 -7.01 2.73 18.89
C ASP A 195 -5.81 3.23 18.09
N TYR A 196 -5.57 2.71 16.90
CA TYR A 196 -4.53 3.14 15.99
C TYR A 196 -5.03 4.05 14.86
N THR A 197 -6.32 4.32 14.74
CA THR A 197 -6.79 5.27 13.72
C THR A 197 -6.50 6.72 14.11
N PRO A 198 -5.93 7.55 13.21
CA PRO A 198 -5.66 8.96 13.50
C PRO A 198 -6.91 9.73 13.96
N LEU A 199 -6.74 10.68 14.88
CA LEU A 199 -7.81 11.60 15.28
C LEU A 199 -8.27 12.45 14.11
N VAL A 200 -9.58 12.73 14.10
CA VAL A 200 -10.25 13.61 13.15
C VAL A 200 -9.68 15.03 13.14
N GLY A 201 -9.76 15.69 11.99
CA GLY A 201 -9.38 17.09 11.80
C GLY A 201 -7.87 17.34 11.75
N GLY A 202 -7.09 16.36 11.30
CA GLY A 202 -5.67 16.53 10.93
C GLY A 202 -4.70 16.82 12.08
N SER A 203 -5.15 16.77 13.35
CA SER A 203 -4.31 17.08 14.52
C SER A 203 -3.35 15.95 14.93
N GLU A 204 -3.55 14.77 14.36
CA GLU A 204 -2.76 13.56 14.53
C GLU A 204 -2.60 12.89 13.16
N TYR A 205 -1.48 12.22 12.95
CA TYR A 205 -1.28 11.36 11.79
C TYR A 205 -0.72 10.00 12.21
N GLY A 206 -1.07 8.99 11.44
CA GLY A 206 -0.41 7.69 11.42
C GLY A 206 0.89 7.76 10.66
N LEU A 207 1.90 7.01 11.07
CA LEU A 207 3.21 6.97 10.44
C LEU A 207 3.57 5.51 10.17
N ILE A 208 3.62 5.13 8.90
CA ILE A 208 4.20 3.86 8.47
C ILE A 208 5.70 4.07 8.35
N GLN A 209 6.49 3.20 8.96
CA GLN A 209 7.94 3.14 8.79
C GLN A 209 8.33 1.75 8.32
N MET A 210 9.05 1.69 7.21
CA MET A 210 9.48 0.44 6.61
C MET A 210 10.99 0.45 6.35
N ASP A 211 11.66 -0.63 6.73
CA ASP A 211 13.05 -0.93 6.38
C ASP A 211 13.09 -2.32 5.72
N PHE A 212 13.84 -2.45 4.62
CA PHE A 212 13.99 -3.69 3.87
C PHE A 212 15.43 -3.90 3.38
N GLU A 213 15.75 -5.15 3.07
CA GLU A 213 17.05 -5.59 2.58
C GLU A 213 16.91 -6.59 1.42
N MET A 214 17.92 -6.65 0.55
CA MET A 214 18.11 -7.74 -0.40
C MET A 214 19.34 -8.55 0.03
N PRO A 215 19.14 -9.71 0.68
CA PRO A 215 20.23 -10.52 1.15
C PRO A 215 20.97 -11.16 -0.04
N ASP A 216 22.30 -11.22 0.07
CA ASP A 216 23.11 -12.07 -0.80
C ASP A 216 22.84 -13.54 -0.47
N THR A 217 22.33 -14.27 -1.46
CA THR A 217 21.98 -15.70 -1.32
C THR A 217 23.18 -16.62 -1.60
N GLY A 218 24.31 -16.08 -2.06
CA GLY A 218 25.46 -16.84 -2.55
C GLY A 218 25.22 -17.55 -3.89
N GLN A 219 24.11 -17.24 -4.56
CA GLN A 219 23.79 -17.65 -5.94
C GLN A 219 23.76 -16.42 -6.86
N PRO A 220 23.92 -16.58 -8.18
CA PRO A 220 23.70 -15.47 -9.11
C PRO A 220 22.28 -14.89 -8.94
N GLN A 221 22.19 -13.59 -8.64
CA GLN A 221 20.93 -12.82 -8.49
C GLN A 221 20.84 -11.72 -9.56
N ASN A 222 21.50 -11.93 -10.70
CA ASN A 222 21.47 -11.00 -11.83
C ASN A 222 20.15 -11.06 -12.61
N ASP A 223 19.29 -12.04 -12.31
CA ASP A 223 18.04 -12.29 -13.04
C ASP A 223 17.08 -11.08 -12.98
N TRP A 224 17.17 -10.25 -11.93
CA TRP A 224 16.33 -9.06 -11.71
C TRP A 224 17.07 -7.74 -11.97
N GLN A 225 18.26 -7.79 -12.58
CA GLN A 225 19.09 -6.60 -12.72
C GLN A 225 18.51 -5.63 -13.74
N GLY A 226 18.14 -4.44 -13.25
CA GLY A 226 17.50 -3.39 -14.05
C GLY A 226 16.01 -3.28 -13.80
N ASP A 227 15.39 -4.26 -13.14
CA ASP A 227 13.97 -4.23 -12.81
C ASP A 227 13.64 -3.08 -11.86
N VAL A 228 12.42 -2.58 -12.00
CA VAL A 228 11.92 -1.48 -11.17
C VAL A 228 10.51 -1.77 -10.69
N CYS A 229 10.27 -1.67 -9.38
CA CYS A 229 8.92 -1.74 -8.82
C CYS A 229 8.55 -0.41 -8.16
N GLU A 230 7.40 0.11 -8.55
CA GLU A 230 6.67 1.14 -7.81
C GLU A 230 5.83 0.44 -6.73
N MET A 231 5.94 0.91 -5.48
CA MET A 231 5.08 0.45 -4.39
C MET A 231 4.04 1.52 -4.10
N ILE A 232 2.77 1.13 -4.15
CA ILE A 232 1.59 1.96 -3.94
C ILE A 232 0.91 1.49 -2.67
N VAL A 233 0.67 2.40 -1.72
CA VAL A 233 -0.06 2.05 -0.49
C VAL A 233 -1.48 2.56 -0.57
N HIS A 234 -2.39 1.61 -0.37
CA HIS A 234 -3.82 1.83 -0.25
C HIS A 234 -4.17 1.90 1.22
N VAL A 235 -4.96 2.89 1.61
CA VAL A 235 -5.42 3.05 2.98
C VAL A 235 -6.92 3.31 2.96
N ALA A 236 -7.63 2.64 3.86
CA ALA A 236 -9.06 2.82 4.00
C ALA A 236 -9.49 2.86 5.46
N LEU A 237 -10.58 3.56 5.72
CA LEU A 237 -11.19 3.66 7.04
C LEU A 237 -12.54 2.94 7.08
N ALA A 238 -12.63 1.85 7.84
CA ALA A 238 -13.89 1.13 8.06
C ALA A 238 -14.72 1.79 9.17
N GLN A 239 -16.05 1.74 9.07
CA GLN A 239 -16.97 2.30 10.09
C GLN A 239 -17.45 1.27 11.11
N ASP A 240 -17.38 -0.01 10.78
CA ASP A 240 -17.86 -1.11 11.61
C ASP A 240 -16.87 -2.28 11.57
N SER A 241 -16.66 -2.93 12.71
CA SER A 241 -15.73 -4.06 12.87
C SER A 241 -15.97 -5.26 11.95
N SER A 242 -17.16 -5.38 11.36
CA SER A 242 -17.50 -6.44 10.41
C SER A 242 -17.23 -6.09 8.95
N GLN A 243 -16.89 -4.82 8.67
CA GLN A 243 -16.53 -4.38 7.34
C GLN A 243 -15.09 -4.81 7.05
N GLN A 244 -14.90 -5.31 5.83
CA GLN A 244 -13.60 -5.40 5.21
C GLN A 244 -13.67 -4.53 3.97
N VAL A 245 -12.77 -3.56 3.90
CA VAL A 245 -12.84 -2.48 2.94
C VAL A 245 -11.85 -2.71 1.81
N LEU A 246 -10.60 -3.02 2.14
CA LEU A 246 -9.53 -3.33 1.21
C LEU A 246 -9.45 -4.83 0.92
N SER A 247 -8.91 -5.13 -0.25
CA SER A 247 -8.35 -6.43 -0.62
C SER A 247 -6.83 -6.32 -0.74
N PRO A 248 -6.09 -7.45 -0.73
CA PRO A 248 -4.67 -7.42 -1.07
C PRO A 248 -4.43 -6.69 -2.40
N GLY A 249 -3.44 -5.79 -2.44
CA GLY A 249 -3.16 -4.98 -3.62
C GLY A 249 -2.52 -5.79 -4.75
N GLY A 250 -1.72 -6.80 -4.40
CA GLY A 250 -1.12 -7.73 -5.34
C GLY A 250 0.05 -7.12 -6.12
N VAL A 251 0.43 -7.83 -7.19
CA VAL A 251 1.58 -7.49 -8.03
C VAL A 251 1.13 -7.44 -9.48
N THR A 252 1.40 -6.33 -10.14
CA THR A 252 1.23 -6.14 -11.59
C THR A 252 2.59 -6.08 -12.24
N VAL A 253 2.84 -6.97 -13.21
CA VAL A 253 4.09 -7.01 -13.98
C VAL A 253 3.86 -6.43 -15.37
N ASN A 254 4.60 -5.38 -15.69
CA ASN A 254 4.59 -4.69 -16.98
C ASN A 254 5.80 -5.14 -17.80
N LEU A 255 5.52 -5.90 -18.85
CA LEU A 255 6.53 -6.38 -19.78
C LEU A 255 6.79 -5.36 -20.90
N PRO A 256 8.02 -5.30 -21.45
CA PRO A 256 8.32 -4.49 -22.62
C PRO A 256 7.40 -4.81 -23.80
N SER A 257 6.97 -3.78 -24.52
CA SER A 257 6.23 -3.97 -25.76
C SER A 257 7.12 -4.63 -26.80
N SER A 258 6.75 -5.84 -27.24
CA SER A 258 7.42 -6.63 -28.29
C SER A 258 7.42 -5.97 -29.65
#